data_AF-A0A832IIE7-F1
#
_entry.id   AF-A0A832IIE7-F1
#
_cell.length_a   1.000
_cell.length_b   1.000
_cell.length_c   1.000
_cell.angle_alpha   90.00
_cell.angle_beta   90.00
_cell.angle_gamma   90.00
#
_symmetry.space_group_name_H-M   'P 1'
#
loop_
_entity.id
_entity.type
_entity.pdbx_description
1 polymer ?
#
loop_
_entity_poly.entity_id
_entity_poly.type
_entity_poly.pdbx_seq_one_letter_code
_entity_poly.pdbx_strand_id
1 'polypeptide(L)'
;TPYQHPANDKKSGVYTTHFAYEAIHDDLVKLDALGHDDPTMIKLLHEYSGVDPMTIPMDDKATMSIFSSVKALGVDPEELGTDVGTIGIPEFGTDFVMGMLRETKPKTFAELVRISGLSHGTDVWLGNAQTLIEKKIATLSEVISCRDDIMIYLIHKGVPPSSAFKIMENVRKGKGLKEEEEKLMREYNVPEWFIESCKKIKYLFPKAHAVAYVSMAFRIAYFKVHYPLAFYAAFFSTKGDEFDAELILKGKEAIKKRLVELNNSPKKDVKEKNEEKVLEAALEMILRGFGFKKPDLRRSHYSRFIIDGKDLLIPFNKIHGIGDNVAKSIVQQREVKMFTSIEDLMTRAKVTKAQVEVLKRLGVLDGLPETDQAFLF
;
A
#
# COMPACT_ATOMS: atom_id res chain seq x y z
N THR A 1 -22.37 28.78 6.16
CA THR A 1 -22.16 28.06 7.45
C THR A 1 -21.27 28.90 8.36
N PRO A 2 -21.48 28.93 9.69
CA PRO A 2 -20.51 29.49 10.64
C PRO A 2 -19.14 28.78 10.55
N TYR A 3 -18.10 29.35 11.13
CA TYR A 3 -16.78 28.72 11.27
C TYR A 3 -16.40 28.55 12.75
N GLN A 4 -15.51 27.60 13.03
CA GLN A 4 -15.03 27.29 14.38
C GLN A 4 -13.60 26.74 14.35
N HIS A 5 -13.02 26.46 15.51
CA HIS A 5 -11.77 25.70 15.60
C HIS A 5 -12.05 24.20 15.67
N PRO A 6 -11.29 23.36 14.95
CA PRO A 6 -11.41 21.91 15.07
C PRO A 6 -11.10 21.49 16.52
N ALA A 7 -11.97 20.65 17.10
CA ALA A 7 -11.87 20.20 18.49
C ALA A 7 -11.71 21.33 19.54
N ASN A 8 -12.14 22.55 19.21
CA ASN A 8 -11.94 23.77 20.02
C ASN A 8 -10.46 24.13 20.29
N ASP A 9 -9.50 23.60 19.53
CA ASP A 9 -8.09 23.93 19.67
C ASP A 9 -7.74 25.24 18.94
N LYS A 10 -7.59 26.32 19.73
CA LYS A 10 -7.20 27.64 19.24
C LYS A 10 -5.76 27.72 18.74
N LYS A 11 -4.90 26.76 19.06
CA LYS A 11 -3.49 26.72 18.61
C LYS A 11 -3.32 26.01 17.27
N SER A 12 -4.33 25.32 16.77
CA SER A 12 -4.28 24.55 15.52
C SER A 12 -3.97 25.40 14.28
N GLY A 13 -4.24 26.70 14.31
CA GLY A 13 -4.01 27.61 13.19
C GLY A 13 -4.95 27.41 12.00
N VAL A 14 -5.95 26.53 12.12
CA VAL A 14 -6.92 26.18 11.08
C VAL A 14 -8.34 26.43 11.57
N TYR A 15 -9.21 26.86 10.66
CA TYR A 15 -10.66 26.97 10.90
C TYR A 15 -11.40 25.88 10.14
N THR A 16 -12.48 25.36 10.74
CA THR A 16 -13.41 24.42 10.11
C THR A 16 -14.80 25.03 9.99
N THR A 17 -15.57 24.61 8.99
CA THR A 17 -17.00 24.92 8.94
C THR A 17 -17.72 24.28 10.13
N HIS A 18 -18.78 24.94 10.61
CA HIS A 18 -19.62 24.37 11.68
C HIS A 18 -20.52 23.26 11.13
N PHE A 19 -21.04 23.45 9.91
CA PHE A 19 -21.74 22.39 9.19
C PHE A 19 -20.74 21.45 8.53
N ALA A 20 -21.07 20.15 8.54
CA ALA A 20 -20.39 19.17 7.73
C ALA A 20 -20.63 19.45 6.24
N TYR A 21 -19.73 18.96 5.38
CA TYR A 21 -19.77 19.26 3.95
C TYR A 21 -21.07 18.80 3.29
N GLU A 22 -21.65 17.69 3.74
CA GLU A 22 -22.90 17.12 3.22
C GLU A 22 -24.06 18.11 3.27
N ALA A 23 -24.08 19.02 4.25
CA ALA A 23 -25.13 20.02 4.40
C ALA A 23 -24.97 21.24 3.49
N ILE A 24 -23.81 21.39 2.82
CA ILE A 24 -23.45 22.53 1.96
C ILE A 24 -22.89 22.07 0.60
N HIS A 25 -23.07 20.79 0.26
CA HIS A 25 -22.48 20.14 -0.92
C HIS A 25 -22.87 20.84 -2.23
N ASP A 26 -24.11 21.33 -2.32
CA ASP A 26 -24.65 21.95 -3.52
C ASP A 26 -24.44 23.48 -3.55
N ASP A 27 -23.91 24.06 -2.47
CA ASP A 27 -23.73 25.52 -2.33
C ASP A 27 -22.29 25.97 -2.60
N LEU A 28 -21.30 25.13 -2.28
CA LEU A 28 -19.89 25.50 -2.32
C LEU A 28 -19.03 24.44 -3.04
N VAL A 29 -18.08 24.92 -3.84
CA VAL A 29 -17.07 24.06 -4.46
C VAL A 29 -16.05 23.63 -3.40
N LYS A 30 -15.77 22.33 -3.34
CA LYS A 30 -14.74 21.75 -2.48
C LYS A 30 -13.50 21.36 -3.28
N LEU A 31 -12.33 21.72 -2.76
CA LEU A 31 -11.04 21.18 -3.21
C LEU A 31 -10.65 20.02 -2.28
N ASP A 32 -10.68 18.78 -2.79
CA ASP A 32 -10.22 17.61 -2.04
C ASP A 32 -8.70 17.50 -2.09
N ALA A 33 -8.02 18.16 -1.14
CA ALA A 33 -6.58 18.05 -0.92
C ALA A 33 -6.26 16.92 0.07
N LEU A 34 -6.16 15.69 -0.44
CA LEU A 34 -5.96 14.48 0.37
C LEU A 34 -4.47 14.15 0.55
N GLY A 35 -4.12 13.61 1.72
CA GLY A 35 -2.83 12.95 1.95
C GLY A 35 -2.87 11.50 1.44
N HIS A 36 -1.80 11.04 0.79
CA HIS A 36 -1.68 9.67 0.28
C HIS A 36 -0.22 9.21 0.29
N ASP A 37 0.02 7.91 0.47
CA ASP A 37 1.38 7.36 0.56
C ASP A 37 2.04 7.19 -0.81
N ASP A 38 1.28 6.86 -1.86
CA ASP A 38 1.82 6.61 -3.20
C ASP A 38 2.72 7.75 -3.74
N PRO A 39 2.35 9.05 -3.63
CA PRO A 39 3.27 10.13 -3.99
C PRO A 39 4.60 10.11 -3.21
N THR A 40 4.55 9.78 -1.92
CA THR A 40 5.75 9.65 -1.07
C THR A 40 6.60 8.46 -1.50
N MET A 41 5.95 7.32 -1.78
CA MET A 41 6.60 6.11 -2.28
C MET A 41 7.30 6.38 -3.63
N ILE A 42 6.60 6.99 -4.58
CA ILE A 42 7.14 7.37 -5.90
C ILE A 42 8.33 8.33 -5.77
N LYS A 43 8.24 9.31 -4.87
CA LYS A 43 9.35 10.22 -4.58
C LYS A 43 10.59 9.47 -4.06
N LEU A 44 10.41 8.58 -3.09
CA LEU A 44 11.52 7.79 -2.54
C LEU A 44 12.10 6.83 -3.58
N LEU A 45 11.26 6.21 -4.41
CA LEU A 45 11.71 5.36 -5.52
C LEU A 45 12.60 6.14 -6.48
N HIS A 46 12.23 7.37 -6.82
CA HIS A 46 13.09 8.27 -7.61
C HIS A 46 14.41 8.57 -6.89
N GLU A 47 14.37 8.95 -5.61
CA GLU A 47 15.57 9.25 -4.81
C GLU A 47 16.54 8.06 -4.70
N TYR A 48 16.03 6.83 -4.55
CA TYR A 48 16.86 5.63 -4.41
C TYR A 48 17.38 5.07 -5.74
N SER A 49 16.63 5.23 -6.84
CA SER A 49 16.97 4.62 -8.13
C SER A 49 17.59 5.60 -9.14
N GLY A 50 17.34 6.90 -8.99
CA GLY A 50 17.66 7.93 -9.99
C GLY A 50 16.79 7.90 -11.24
N VAL A 51 15.79 7.01 -11.33
CA VAL A 51 14.90 6.88 -12.49
C VAL A 51 13.67 7.74 -12.30
N ASP A 52 13.28 8.53 -13.31
CA ASP A 52 12.02 9.26 -13.32
C ASP A 52 10.83 8.28 -13.38
N PRO A 53 9.98 8.21 -12.34
CA PRO A 53 8.82 7.32 -12.32
C PRO A 53 7.80 7.62 -13.44
N MET A 54 7.79 8.85 -13.96
CA MET A 54 6.87 9.26 -15.01
C MET A 54 7.26 8.74 -16.39
N THR A 55 8.51 8.32 -16.59
CA THR A 55 9.00 7.75 -17.87
C THR A 55 8.78 6.24 -17.99
N ILE A 56 8.23 5.59 -16.96
CA ILE A 56 8.04 4.14 -16.94
C ILE A 56 6.96 3.72 -17.96
N PRO A 57 7.24 2.72 -18.82
CA PRO A 57 6.27 2.19 -19.78
C PRO A 57 5.19 1.37 -19.08
N MET A 58 3.93 1.53 -19.49
CA MET A 58 2.75 0.84 -18.89
C MET A 58 2.48 -0.55 -19.48
N ASP A 59 3.40 -1.07 -20.28
CA ASP A 59 3.31 -2.35 -20.98
C ASP A 59 4.57 -3.23 -20.80
N ASP A 60 5.44 -2.88 -19.84
CA ASP A 60 6.62 -3.69 -19.51
C ASP A 60 6.20 -5.12 -19.11
N LYS A 61 6.64 -6.10 -19.92
CA LYS A 61 6.20 -7.50 -19.79
C LYS A 61 6.63 -8.13 -18.47
N ALA A 62 7.82 -7.79 -17.98
CA ALA A 62 8.33 -8.34 -16.72
C ALA A 62 7.50 -7.81 -15.55
N THR A 63 7.20 -6.50 -15.54
CA THR A 63 6.32 -5.86 -14.56
C THR A 63 4.91 -6.43 -14.62
N MET A 64 4.30 -6.53 -15.81
CA MET A 64 2.97 -7.10 -15.97
C MET A 64 2.89 -8.54 -15.46
N SER A 65 3.95 -9.33 -15.61
CA SER A 65 3.95 -10.73 -15.18
C SER A 65 3.80 -10.94 -13.67
N ILE A 66 4.17 -9.95 -12.84
CA ILE A 66 4.10 -10.12 -11.37
C ILE A 66 2.65 -10.15 -10.86
N PHE A 67 1.71 -9.61 -11.63
CA PHE A 67 0.27 -9.67 -11.35
C PHE A 67 -0.33 -11.06 -11.60
N SER A 68 0.46 -12.05 -12.00
CA SER A 68 0.01 -13.43 -12.21
C SER A 68 1.05 -14.50 -11.89
N SER A 69 2.26 -14.11 -11.50
CA SER A 69 3.36 -15.05 -11.21
C SER A 69 4.47 -14.40 -10.40
N VAL A 70 5.12 -15.15 -9.51
CA VAL A 70 6.37 -14.73 -8.85
C VAL A 70 7.63 -14.96 -9.69
N LYS A 71 7.52 -15.57 -10.88
CA LYS A 71 8.67 -15.97 -11.70
C LYS A 71 9.64 -14.83 -12.03
N ALA A 72 9.12 -13.64 -12.36
CA ALA A 72 9.96 -12.48 -12.65
C ALA A 72 10.68 -11.91 -11.40
N LEU A 73 10.24 -12.27 -10.19
CA LEU A 73 10.90 -11.91 -8.95
C LEU A 73 12.04 -12.88 -8.59
N GLY A 74 12.07 -14.07 -9.20
CA GLY A 74 13.10 -15.08 -8.95
C GLY A 74 12.95 -15.80 -7.61
N VAL A 75 11.73 -15.90 -7.08
CA VAL A 75 11.43 -16.56 -5.79
C VAL A 75 10.60 -17.81 -5.99
N ASP A 76 10.75 -18.75 -5.05
CA ASP A 76 9.94 -19.95 -4.97
C ASP A 76 8.56 -19.61 -4.34
N PRO A 77 7.44 -19.89 -5.04
CA PRO A 77 6.10 -19.62 -4.52
C PRO A 77 5.75 -20.42 -3.26
N GLU A 78 6.31 -21.62 -3.09
CA GLU A 78 6.07 -22.43 -1.88
C GLU A 78 6.74 -21.82 -0.66
N GLU A 79 7.98 -21.35 -0.83
CA GLU A 79 8.74 -20.67 0.22
C GLU A 79 8.12 -19.32 0.62
N LEU A 80 7.53 -18.61 -0.35
CA LEU A 80 6.90 -17.31 -0.13
C LEU A 80 5.45 -17.43 0.38
N GLY A 81 4.75 -18.53 0.07
CA GLY A 81 3.33 -18.73 0.41
C GLY A 81 2.34 -18.09 -0.58
N THR A 82 2.81 -17.61 -1.73
CA THR A 82 1.97 -17.07 -2.81
C THR A 82 2.62 -17.23 -4.17
N ASP A 83 1.79 -17.45 -5.19
CA ASP A 83 2.18 -17.51 -6.59
C ASP A 83 2.05 -16.17 -7.33
N VAL A 84 1.47 -15.13 -6.71
CA VAL A 84 1.35 -13.77 -7.25
C VAL A 84 2.38 -12.85 -6.61
N GLY A 85 3.08 -12.04 -7.42
CA GLY A 85 4.19 -11.19 -7.02
C GLY A 85 3.81 -9.76 -6.61
N THR A 86 2.60 -9.51 -6.11
CA THR A 86 2.08 -8.15 -5.82
C THR A 86 2.19 -7.73 -4.35
N ILE A 87 2.90 -8.48 -3.51
CA ILE A 87 3.20 -8.08 -2.11
C ILE A 87 3.78 -6.65 -2.09
N GLY A 88 3.21 -5.78 -1.27
CA GLY A 88 3.62 -4.38 -1.14
C GLY A 88 3.23 -3.44 -2.30
N ILE A 89 2.57 -3.94 -3.35
CA ILE A 89 2.02 -3.10 -4.42
C ILE A 89 0.69 -2.49 -3.93
N PRO A 90 0.48 -1.16 -4.03
CA PRO A 90 -0.79 -0.54 -3.65
C PRO A 90 -1.98 -1.20 -4.36
N GLU A 91 -3.08 -1.39 -3.63
CA GLU A 91 -4.28 -2.14 -4.03
C GLU A 91 -4.08 -3.64 -4.28
N PHE A 92 -3.12 -3.99 -5.12
CA PHE A 92 -2.91 -5.36 -5.60
C PHE A 92 -2.21 -6.28 -4.60
N GLY A 93 -1.63 -5.76 -3.53
CA GLY A 93 -0.96 -6.53 -2.48
C GLY A 93 -1.84 -6.95 -1.32
N THR A 94 -3.17 -6.82 -1.42
CA THR A 94 -4.12 -7.30 -0.40
C THR A 94 -4.55 -8.72 -0.70
N ASP A 95 -4.83 -9.53 0.33
CA ASP A 95 -5.28 -10.93 0.15
C ASP A 95 -6.47 -11.06 -0.80
N PHE A 96 -7.43 -10.14 -0.66
CA PHE A 96 -8.62 -10.10 -1.48
C PHE A 96 -8.28 -9.90 -2.96
N VAL A 97 -7.45 -8.90 -3.29
CA VAL A 97 -7.07 -8.61 -4.67
C VAL A 97 -6.11 -9.67 -5.21
N MET A 98 -5.19 -10.19 -4.39
CA MET A 98 -4.33 -11.31 -4.77
C MET A 98 -5.14 -12.56 -5.11
N GLY A 99 -6.24 -12.83 -4.40
CA GLY A 99 -7.21 -13.86 -4.76
C GLY A 99 -7.81 -13.61 -6.15
N MET A 100 -8.28 -12.39 -6.41
CA MET A 100 -8.81 -12.02 -7.73
C MET A 100 -7.75 -12.17 -8.83
N LEU A 101 -6.49 -11.81 -8.59
CA LEU A 101 -5.40 -11.95 -9.54
C LEU A 101 -5.12 -13.42 -9.89
N ARG A 102 -5.19 -14.33 -8.91
CA ARG A 102 -5.04 -15.78 -9.14
C ARG A 102 -6.14 -16.34 -10.02
N GLU A 103 -7.38 -15.90 -9.80
CA GLU A 103 -8.54 -16.35 -10.57
C GLU A 103 -8.54 -15.77 -11.99
N THR A 104 -8.15 -14.51 -12.15
CA THR A 104 -8.30 -13.77 -13.41
C THR A 104 -7.07 -13.77 -14.31
N LYS A 105 -5.87 -13.90 -13.73
CA LYS A 105 -4.56 -13.91 -14.43
C LYS A 105 -4.44 -12.83 -15.52
N PRO A 106 -4.55 -11.53 -15.16
CA PRO A 106 -4.57 -10.43 -16.11
C PRO A 106 -3.29 -10.38 -16.94
N LYS A 107 -3.42 -10.03 -18.21
CA LYS A 107 -2.31 -9.93 -19.19
C LYS A 107 -2.08 -8.52 -19.70
N THR A 108 -3.03 -7.61 -19.44
CA THR A 108 -3.00 -6.24 -19.96
C THR A 108 -3.24 -5.21 -18.85
N PHE A 109 -2.73 -4.00 -19.06
CA PHE A 109 -3.01 -2.86 -18.18
C PHE A 109 -4.52 -2.59 -18.06
N ALA A 110 -5.27 -2.74 -19.16
CA ALA A 110 -6.72 -2.56 -19.15
C ALA A 110 -7.41 -3.56 -18.21
N GLU A 111 -6.96 -4.82 -18.15
CA GLU A 111 -7.50 -5.81 -17.20
C GLU A 111 -7.16 -5.46 -15.76
N LEU A 112 -5.97 -4.89 -15.47
CA LEU A 112 -5.65 -4.38 -14.14
C LEU A 112 -6.59 -3.26 -13.69
N VAL A 113 -6.91 -2.32 -14.60
CA VAL A 113 -7.89 -1.26 -14.35
C VAL A 113 -9.26 -1.84 -14.00
N ARG A 114 -9.67 -2.91 -14.68
CA ARG A 114 -10.94 -3.59 -14.41
C ARG A 114 -10.91 -4.28 -13.06
N ILE A 115 -9.83 -4.99 -12.73
CA ILE A 115 -9.65 -5.63 -11.42
C ILE A 115 -9.68 -4.61 -10.28
N SER A 116 -9.02 -3.46 -10.45
CA SER A 116 -9.09 -2.35 -9.48
C SER A 116 -10.54 -1.87 -9.30
N GLY A 117 -11.28 -1.65 -10.38
CA GLY A 117 -12.70 -1.28 -10.29
C GLY A 117 -13.55 -2.33 -9.54
N LEU A 118 -13.29 -3.61 -9.81
CA LEU A 118 -13.98 -4.74 -9.18
C LEU A 118 -13.63 -4.90 -7.69
N SER A 119 -12.42 -4.54 -7.26
CA SER A 119 -11.95 -4.74 -5.89
C SER A 119 -12.38 -3.66 -4.90
N HIS A 120 -12.72 -2.46 -5.37
CA HIS A 120 -13.09 -1.32 -4.53
C HIS A 120 -14.60 -1.13 -4.36
N GLY A 121 -15.41 -1.82 -5.17
CA GLY A 121 -16.85 -1.69 -5.12
C GLY A 121 -17.51 -2.71 -4.19
N THR A 122 -18.46 -2.23 -3.38
CA THR A 122 -19.28 -3.10 -2.53
C THR A 122 -20.30 -3.86 -3.39
N ASP A 123 -20.34 -5.19 -3.22
CA ASP A 123 -21.16 -6.14 -4.01
C ASP A 123 -20.87 -6.10 -5.53
N VAL A 124 -19.64 -5.75 -5.91
CA VAL A 124 -19.19 -5.75 -7.31
C VAL A 124 -18.56 -7.08 -7.71
N TRP A 125 -17.66 -7.63 -6.89
CA TRP A 125 -16.99 -8.90 -7.17
C TRP A 125 -17.74 -10.11 -6.59
N LEU A 126 -17.70 -10.29 -5.27
CA LEU A 126 -18.26 -11.43 -4.56
C LEU A 126 -19.77 -11.56 -4.78
N GLY A 127 -20.23 -12.74 -5.21
CA GLY A 127 -21.65 -13.00 -5.50
C GLY A 127 -22.23 -12.26 -6.71
N ASN A 128 -21.38 -11.56 -7.48
CA ASN A 128 -21.74 -10.79 -8.66
C ASN A 128 -20.79 -11.10 -9.83
N ALA A 129 -19.82 -10.24 -10.14
CA ALA A 129 -18.92 -10.44 -11.29
C ALA A 129 -18.16 -11.77 -11.23
N GLN A 130 -17.72 -12.20 -10.04
CA GLN A 130 -17.05 -13.50 -9.85
C GLN A 130 -17.91 -14.65 -10.36
N THR A 131 -19.18 -14.72 -9.91
CA THR A 131 -20.11 -15.78 -10.29
C THR A 131 -20.45 -15.76 -11.78
N LEU A 132 -20.49 -14.58 -12.41
CA LEU A 132 -20.70 -14.46 -13.85
C LEU A 132 -19.52 -15.05 -14.65
N ILE A 133 -18.30 -14.81 -14.18
CA ILE A 133 -17.06 -15.33 -14.78
C ILE A 133 -16.94 -16.84 -14.57
N GLU A 134 -17.17 -17.34 -13.35
CA GLU A 134 -17.14 -18.77 -13.02
C GLU A 134 -18.15 -19.57 -13.85
N LYS A 135 -19.37 -19.05 -14.01
CA LYS A 135 -20.43 -19.68 -14.81
C LYS A 135 -20.25 -19.48 -16.31
N LYS A 136 -19.19 -18.79 -16.75
CA LYS A 136 -18.91 -18.45 -18.15
C LYS A 136 -20.07 -17.70 -18.84
N ILE A 137 -20.83 -16.92 -18.06
CA ILE A 137 -21.91 -16.06 -18.57
C ILE A 137 -21.32 -14.78 -19.19
N ALA A 138 -20.23 -14.27 -18.61
CA ALA A 138 -19.49 -13.12 -19.09
C ALA A 138 -17.99 -13.30 -18.82
N THR A 139 -17.15 -12.67 -19.63
CA THR A 139 -15.69 -12.62 -19.45
C THR A 139 -15.28 -11.45 -18.54
N LEU A 140 -14.02 -11.45 -18.07
CA LEU A 140 -13.46 -10.30 -17.34
C LEU A 140 -13.61 -8.99 -18.11
N SER A 141 -13.50 -9.01 -19.43
CA SER A 141 -13.67 -7.84 -20.31
C SER A 141 -15.12 -7.36 -20.46
N GLU A 142 -16.11 -8.16 -20.06
CA GLU A 142 -17.54 -7.85 -20.24
C GLU A 142 -18.25 -7.46 -18.94
N VAL A 143 -17.79 -7.93 -17.78
CA VAL A 143 -18.43 -7.61 -16.48
C VAL A 143 -18.41 -6.10 -16.15
N ILE A 144 -19.29 -5.65 -15.26
CA ILE A 144 -19.30 -4.23 -14.85
C ILE A 144 -18.16 -4.01 -13.86
N SER A 145 -17.14 -3.23 -14.26
CA SER A 145 -15.98 -2.94 -13.41
C SER A 145 -15.91 -1.49 -12.95
N CYS A 146 -16.41 -0.57 -13.76
CA CYS A 146 -16.45 0.86 -13.46
C CYS A 146 -17.80 1.43 -13.87
N ARG A 147 -18.21 2.56 -13.28
CA ARG A 147 -19.51 3.18 -13.60
C ARG A 147 -19.62 3.52 -15.09
N ASP A 148 -18.53 3.95 -15.69
CA ASP A 148 -18.44 4.33 -17.09
C ASP A 148 -18.81 3.16 -18.03
N ASP A 149 -18.54 1.91 -17.63
CA ASP A 149 -18.92 0.72 -18.38
C ASP A 149 -20.44 0.64 -18.57
N ILE A 150 -21.22 1.01 -17.55
CA ILE A 150 -22.70 1.00 -17.61
C ILE A 150 -23.19 2.02 -18.63
N MET A 151 -22.73 3.27 -18.52
CA MET A 151 -23.19 4.35 -19.39
C MET A 151 -22.83 4.05 -20.86
N ILE A 152 -21.58 3.68 -21.11
CA ILE A 152 -21.09 3.42 -22.47
C ILE A 152 -21.79 2.20 -23.07
N TYR A 153 -21.95 1.11 -22.31
CA TYR A 153 -22.64 -0.08 -22.77
C TYR A 153 -24.09 0.19 -23.15
N LEU A 154 -24.84 0.92 -22.31
CA LEU A 154 -26.24 1.26 -22.58
C LEU A 154 -26.37 2.15 -23.81
N ILE A 155 -25.48 3.13 -23.98
CA ILE A 155 -25.44 3.97 -25.20
C ILE A 155 -25.16 3.10 -26.44
N HIS A 156 -24.23 2.15 -26.36
CA HIS A 156 -23.95 1.21 -27.46
C HIS A 156 -25.15 0.31 -27.78
N LYS A 157 -26.01 0.00 -26.80
CA LYS A 157 -27.27 -0.71 -26.99
C LYS A 157 -28.40 0.16 -27.56
N GLY A 158 -28.19 1.47 -27.68
CA GLY A 158 -29.15 2.43 -28.22
C GLY A 158 -29.95 3.18 -27.16
N VAL A 159 -29.72 2.95 -25.87
CA VAL A 159 -30.41 3.67 -24.79
C VAL A 159 -30.03 5.17 -24.86
N PRO A 160 -31.00 6.10 -24.73
CA PRO A 160 -30.71 7.53 -24.76
C PRO A 160 -29.63 7.94 -23.73
N PRO A 161 -28.65 8.79 -24.09
CA PRO A 161 -27.52 9.12 -23.21
C PRO A 161 -27.91 9.68 -21.84
N SER A 162 -28.98 10.49 -21.76
CA SER A 162 -29.48 11.02 -20.48
C SER A 162 -30.01 9.91 -19.57
N SER A 163 -30.70 8.91 -20.13
CA SER A 163 -31.20 7.76 -19.38
C SER A 163 -30.05 6.85 -18.95
N ALA A 164 -29.09 6.57 -19.85
CA ALA A 164 -27.89 5.80 -19.54
C ALA A 164 -27.06 6.44 -18.40
N PHE A 165 -26.90 7.77 -18.42
CA PHE A 165 -26.23 8.52 -17.36
C PHE A 165 -26.96 8.41 -16.02
N LYS A 166 -28.29 8.57 -16.00
CA LYS A 166 -29.10 8.44 -14.78
C LYS A 166 -29.01 7.04 -14.18
N ILE A 167 -29.12 6.01 -15.03
CA ILE A 167 -28.98 4.61 -14.62
C ILE A 167 -27.60 4.37 -14.00
N MET A 168 -26.53 4.81 -14.68
CA MET A 168 -25.17 4.72 -14.14
C MET A 168 -25.05 5.41 -12.77
N GLU A 169 -25.55 6.64 -12.63
CA GLU A 169 -25.47 7.39 -11.37
C GLU A 169 -26.28 6.76 -10.23
N ASN A 170 -27.40 6.11 -10.54
CA ASN A 170 -28.19 5.37 -9.56
C ASN A 170 -27.45 4.11 -9.10
N VAL A 171 -26.98 3.29 -10.04
CA VAL A 171 -26.27 2.03 -9.76
C VAL A 171 -24.98 2.28 -8.97
N ARG A 172 -24.15 3.26 -9.37
CA ARG A 172 -22.88 3.55 -8.67
C ARG A 172 -23.08 4.06 -7.24
N LYS A 173 -24.27 4.57 -6.90
CA LYS A 173 -24.67 5.02 -5.56
C LYS A 173 -25.43 3.94 -4.79
N GLY A 174 -25.55 2.73 -5.33
CA GLY A 174 -26.25 1.63 -4.68
C GLY A 174 -27.77 1.81 -4.58
N LYS A 175 -28.35 2.69 -5.41
CA LYS A 175 -29.79 2.93 -5.44
C LYS A 175 -30.56 1.87 -6.23
N GLY A 176 -29.84 0.93 -6.85
CA GLY A 176 -30.42 -0.11 -7.72
C GLY A 176 -30.97 0.47 -9.02
N LEU A 177 -31.92 -0.26 -9.61
CA LEU A 177 -32.67 0.14 -10.80
C LEU A 177 -34.14 0.31 -10.44
N LYS A 178 -34.79 1.29 -11.07
CA LYS A 178 -36.25 1.43 -11.02
C LYS A 178 -36.93 0.55 -12.07
N GLU A 179 -38.21 0.25 -11.89
CA GLU A 179 -38.95 -0.62 -12.82
C GLU A 179 -38.95 -0.08 -14.26
N GLU A 180 -39.06 1.23 -14.44
CA GLU A 180 -39.00 1.89 -15.74
C GLU A 180 -37.61 1.79 -16.38
N GLU A 181 -36.55 1.81 -15.57
CA GLU A 181 -35.17 1.66 -16.04
C GLU A 181 -34.92 0.22 -16.49
N GLU A 182 -35.43 -0.78 -15.77
CA GLU A 182 -35.34 -2.17 -16.19
C GLU A 182 -36.10 -2.45 -17.48
N LYS A 183 -37.33 -1.93 -17.61
CA LYS A 183 -38.13 -2.07 -18.85
C LYS A 183 -37.39 -1.46 -20.04
N LEU A 184 -36.87 -0.25 -19.87
CA LEU A 184 -36.06 0.40 -20.89
C LEU A 184 -34.84 -0.44 -21.27
N MET A 185 -34.10 -0.98 -20.30
CA MET A 185 -32.95 -1.85 -20.57
C MET A 185 -33.37 -3.10 -21.38
N ARG A 186 -34.50 -3.74 -21.04
CA ARG A 186 -35.02 -4.89 -21.78
C ARG A 186 -35.48 -4.54 -23.20
N GLU A 187 -36.13 -3.39 -23.40
CA GLU A 187 -36.53 -2.88 -24.73
C GLU A 187 -35.33 -2.72 -25.66
N TYR A 188 -34.18 -2.31 -25.13
CA TYR A 188 -32.92 -2.17 -25.87
C TYR A 188 -32.05 -3.44 -25.85
N ASN A 189 -32.63 -4.61 -25.57
CA ASN A 189 -31.96 -5.91 -25.59
C ASN A 189 -30.70 -5.97 -24.70
N VAL A 190 -30.76 -5.35 -23.52
CA VAL A 190 -29.77 -5.54 -22.46
C VAL A 190 -30.01 -6.90 -21.81
N PRO A 191 -28.98 -7.77 -21.70
CA PRO A 191 -29.14 -9.09 -21.09
C PRO A 191 -29.60 -9.02 -19.63
N GLU A 192 -30.42 -9.97 -19.21
CA GLU A 192 -30.94 -10.02 -17.84
C GLU A 192 -29.84 -10.11 -16.79
N TRP A 193 -28.73 -10.81 -17.08
CA TRP A 193 -27.58 -10.88 -16.16
C TRP A 193 -26.97 -9.50 -15.88
N PHE A 194 -27.01 -8.58 -16.86
CA PHE A 194 -26.47 -7.24 -16.72
C PHE A 194 -27.37 -6.38 -15.83
N ILE A 195 -28.70 -6.49 -16.02
CA ILE A 195 -29.72 -5.84 -15.19
C ILE A 195 -29.58 -6.31 -13.73
N GLU A 196 -29.48 -7.62 -13.52
CA GLU A 196 -29.32 -8.19 -12.18
C GLU A 196 -27.98 -7.83 -11.54
N SER A 197 -26.91 -7.71 -12.33
CA SER A 197 -25.63 -7.20 -11.84
C SER A 197 -25.75 -5.75 -11.36
N CYS A 198 -26.39 -4.87 -12.13
CA CYS A 198 -26.65 -3.48 -11.75
C CYS A 198 -27.43 -3.35 -10.43
N LYS A 199 -28.37 -4.26 -10.14
CA LYS A 199 -29.19 -4.23 -8.92
C LYS A 199 -28.41 -4.61 -7.66
N LYS A 200 -27.35 -5.41 -7.80
CA LYS A 200 -26.51 -5.86 -6.68
C LYS A 200 -25.53 -4.79 -6.22
N ILE A 201 -24.93 -4.06 -7.16
CA ILE A 201 -23.86 -3.09 -6.91
C ILE A 201 -24.32 -2.03 -5.90
N LYS A 202 -23.56 -1.86 -4.81
CA LYS A 202 -23.81 -0.83 -3.79
C LYS A 202 -22.93 0.40 -3.97
N TYR A 203 -21.76 0.22 -4.55
CA TYR A 203 -20.85 1.31 -4.84
C TYR A 203 -19.91 0.93 -5.98
N LEU A 204 -19.63 1.87 -6.88
CA LEU A 204 -18.80 1.61 -8.06
C LEU A 204 -17.90 2.80 -8.40
N PHE A 205 -16.62 2.52 -8.61
CA PHE A 205 -15.62 3.53 -8.91
C PHE A 205 -15.75 4.11 -10.35
N PRO A 206 -15.35 5.38 -10.54
CA PRO A 206 -15.14 5.94 -11.87
C PRO A 206 -13.85 5.39 -12.50
N LYS A 207 -13.90 5.14 -13.80
CA LYS A 207 -12.77 4.56 -14.55
C LYS A 207 -11.50 5.41 -14.48
N ALA A 208 -11.64 6.74 -14.51
CA ALA A 208 -10.50 7.65 -14.38
C ALA A 208 -9.73 7.45 -13.07
N HIS A 209 -10.42 7.16 -11.97
CA HIS A 209 -9.79 6.92 -10.67
C HIS A 209 -9.07 5.56 -10.67
N ALA A 210 -9.71 4.50 -11.18
CA ALA A 210 -9.06 3.20 -11.34
C ALA A 210 -7.80 3.30 -12.21
N VAL A 211 -7.87 4.01 -13.35
CA VAL A 211 -6.69 4.25 -14.21
C VAL A 211 -5.57 4.99 -13.47
N ALA A 212 -5.90 6.02 -12.67
CA ALA A 212 -4.90 6.77 -11.91
C ALA A 212 -4.17 5.89 -10.89
N TYR A 213 -4.92 5.11 -10.09
CA TYR A 213 -4.36 4.21 -9.08
C TYR A 213 -3.54 3.08 -9.72
N VAL A 214 -4.07 2.44 -10.75
CA VAL A 214 -3.35 1.36 -11.45
C VAL A 214 -2.09 1.90 -12.13
N SER A 215 -2.10 3.13 -12.64
CA SER A 215 -0.89 3.76 -13.18
C SER A 215 0.19 3.97 -12.10
N MET A 216 -0.19 4.31 -10.86
CA MET A 216 0.76 4.42 -9.74
C MET A 216 1.26 3.05 -9.30
N ALA A 217 0.35 2.09 -9.13
CA ALA A 217 0.68 0.72 -8.75
C ALA A 217 1.61 0.05 -9.77
N PHE A 218 1.37 0.24 -11.07
CA PHE A 218 2.23 -0.29 -12.13
C PHE A 218 3.63 0.34 -12.11
N ARG A 219 3.74 1.66 -11.89
CA ARG A 219 5.04 2.32 -11.71
C ARG A 219 5.80 1.76 -10.52
N ILE A 220 5.14 1.57 -9.39
CA ILE A 220 5.76 0.97 -8.19
C ILE A 220 6.18 -0.49 -8.46
N ALA A 221 5.33 -1.26 -9.15
CA ALA A 221 5.62 -2.63 -9.57
C ALA A 221 6.86 -2.72 -10.48
N TYR A 222 7.06 -1.74 -11.36
CA TYR A 222 8.25 -1.66 -12.21
C TYR A 222 9.53 -1.57 -11.36
N PHE A 223 9.54 -0.72 -10.32
CA PHE A 223 10.68 -0.67 -9.39
C PHE A 223 10.83 -1.96 -8.60
N LYS A 224 9.74 -2.63 -8.22
CA LYS A 224 9.82 -3.94 -7.56
C LYS A 224 10.57 -4.97 -8.41
N VAL A 225 10.33 -4.98 -9.72
CA VAL A 225 10.99 -5.91 -10.64
C VAL A 225 12.43 -5.49 -10.93
N HIS A 226 12.64 -4.24 -11.35
CA HIS A 226 13.89 -3.78 -11.95
C HIS A 226 14.85 -3.11 -10.95
N TYR A 227 14.34 -2.58 -9.83
CA TYR A 227 15.11 -1.90 -8.78
C TYR A 227 14.71 -2.38 -7.38
N PRO A 228 14.84 -3.68 -7.09
CA PRO A 228 14.26 -4.32 -5.91
C PRO A 228 14.67 -3.66 -4.58
N LEU A 229 15.94 -3.31 -4.40
CA LEU A 229 16.40 -2.65 -3.18
C LEU A 229 15.80 -1.25 -3.01
N ALA A 230 15.60 -0.50 -4.10
CA ALA A 230 14.91 0.79 -4.05
C ALA A 230 13.44 0.60 -3.65
N PHE A 231 12.77 -0.42 -4.20
CA PHE A 231 11.40 -0.78 -3.82
C PHE A 231 11.29 -1.12 -2.34
N TYR A 232 12.10 -2.04 -1.83
CA TYR A 232 12.04 -2.45 -0.42
C TYR A 232 12.43 -1.31 0.52
N ALA A 233 13.47 -0.52 0.18
CA ALA A 233 13.87 0.64 0.99
C ALA A 233 12.74 1.68 1.08
N ALA A 234 12.08 1.99 -0.03
CA ALA A 234 10.95 2.89 -0.05
C ALA A 234 9.76 2.30 0.74
N PHE A 235 9.41 1.03 0.51
CA PHE A 235 8.29 0.36 1.15
C PHE A 235 8.43 0.34 2.68
N PHE A 236 9.57 -0.09 3.22
CA PHE A 236 9.76 -0.14 4.67
C PHE A 236 9.90 1.25 5.30
N SER A 237 10.30 2.26 4.51
CA SER A 237 10.36 3.65 4.97
C SER A 237 8.97 4.30 5.05
N THR A 238 8.00 3.90 4.20
CA THR A 238 6.66 4.50 4.15
C THR A 238 5.56 3.66 4.81
N LYS A 239 5.64 2.33 4.70
CA LYS A 239 4.62 1.38 5.15
C LYS A 239 5.14 0.36 6.17
N GLY A 240 6.36 0.58 6.68
CA GLY A 240 7.03 -0.32 7.62
C GLY A 240 6.89 0.08 9.08
N ASP A 241 5.77 0.64 9.52
CA ASP A 241 5.62 1.10 10.92
C ASP A 241 5.70 -0.06 11.92
N GLU A 242 5.18 -1.23 11.54
CA GLU A 242 5.27 -2.46 12.32
C GLU A 242 6.53 -3.29 12.01
N PHE A 243 7.58 -2.67 11.47
CA PHE A 243 8.86 -3.34 11.25
C PHE A 243 9.56 -3.59 12.58
N ASP A 244 9.88 -4.84 12.86
CA ASP A 244 10.65 -5.27 14.03
C ASP A 244 12.07 -5.70 13.62
N ALA A 245 13.06 -4.85 13.91
CA ALA A 245 14.46 -5.14 13.65
C ALA A 245 14.98 -6.38 14.40
N GLU A 246 14.57 -6.61 15.66
CA GLU A 246 15.03 -7.76 16.45
C GLU A 246 14.51 -9.08 15.86
N LEU A 247 13.28 -9.09 15.33
CA LEU A 247 12.70 -10.25 14.67
C LEU A 247 13.33 -10.48 13.29
N ILE A 248 13.38 -9.45 12.44
CA ILE A 248 13.81 -9.60 11.03
C ILE A 248 15.29 -9.98 10.93
N LEU A 249 16.14 -9.46 11.82
CA LEU A 249 17.57 -9.81 11.86
C LEU A 249 17.84 -11.26 12.28
N LYS A 250 16.87 -11.97 12.88
CA LYS A 250 16.99 -13.41 13.14
C LYS A 250 16.85 -14.25 11.86
N GLY A 251 16.43 -13.64 10.75
CA GLY A 251 16.40 -14.24 9.44
C GLY A 251 15.11 -14.99 9.08
N LYS A 252 15.13 -15.65 7.93
CA LYS A 252 13.94 -16.21 7.26
C LYS A 252 13.09 -17.13 8.13
N GLU A 253 13.70 -18.00 8.92
CA GLU A 253 12.96 -19.00 9.72
C GLU A 253 12.16 -18.33 10.85
N ALA A 254 12.70 -17.28 11.45
CA ALA A 254 11.99 -16.51 12.48
C ALA A 254 10.79 -15.76 11.90
N ILE A 255 10.97 -15.18 10.70
CA ILE A 255 9.90 -14.49 9.97
C ILE A 255 8.79 -15.47 9.58
N LYS A 256 9.13 -16.62 8.99
CA LYS A 256 8.16 -17.67 8.64
C LYS A 256 7.39 -18.16 9.86
N LYS A 257 8.08 -18.42 10.97
CA LYS A 257 7.42 -18.83 12.22
C LYS A 257 6.40 -17.78 12.68
N ARG A 258 6.77 -16.50 12.67
CA ARG A 258 5.86 -15.42 13.07
C ARG A 258 4.67 -15.28 12.12
N LEU A 259 4.88 -15.42 10.81
CA LEU A 259 3.80 -15.43 9.83
C LEU A 259 2.81 -16.58 10.06
N VAL A 260 3.29 -17.78 10.42
CA VAL A 260 2.42 -18.90 10.78
C VAL A 260 1.61 -18.60 12.06
N GLU A 261 2.23 -18.01 13.07
CA GLU A 261 1.54 -17.58 14.30
C GLU A 261 0.43 -16.56 14.00
N LEU A 262 0.73 -15.55 13.17
CA LEU A 262 -0.23 -14.54 12.75
C LEU A 262 -1.38 -15.17 11.97
N ASN A 263 -1.10 -16.06 11.02
CA ASN A 263 -2.10 -16.73 10.20
C ASN A 263 -3.02 -17.67 10.98
N ASN A 264 -2.53 -18.27 12.05
CA ASN A 264 -3.34 -19.10 12.94
C ASN A 264 -4.16 -18.29 13.96
N SER A 265 -3.96 -16.97 14.03
CA SER A 265 -4.75 -16.11 14.91
C SER A 265 -6.20 -16.03 14.41
N PRO A 266 -7.21 -16.36 15.24
CA PRO A 266 -8.61 -16.38 14.82
C PRO A 266 -9.15 -15.00 14.41
N LYS A 267 -8.52 -13.92 14.89
CA LYS A 267 -8.87 -12.55 14.51
C LYS A 267 -7.66 -11.65 14.67
N LYS A 268 -7.10 -11.20 13.53
CA LYS A 268 -6.01 -10.23 13.48
C LYS A 268 -6.51 -8.81 13.73
N ASP A 269 -5.87 -8.08 14.63
CA ASP A 269 -6.09 -6.64 14.77
C ASP A 269 -5.40 -5.83 13.65
N VAL A 270 -5.52 -4.50 13.66
CA VAL A 270 -4.92 -3.64 12.62
C VAL A 270 -3.39 -3.71 12.65
N LYS A 271 -2.80 -3.82 13.84
CA LYS A 271 -1.36 -3.88 14.06
C LYS A 271 -0.80 -5.19 13.51
N GLU A 272 -1.41 -6.32 13.87
CA GLU A 272 -1.04 -7.65 13.40
C GLU A 272 -1.15 -7.78 11.88
N LYS A 273 -2.18 -7.19 11.26
CA LYS A 273 -2.30 -7.14 9.79
C LYS A 273 -1.21 -6.32 9.12
N ASN A 274 -0.74 -5.26 9.77
CA ASN A 274 0.34 -4.44 9.24
C ASN A 274 1.70 -5.12 9.45
N GLU A 275 1.90 -5.76 10.61
CA GLU A 275 3.06 -6.61 10.90
C GLU A 275 3.19 -7.70 9.84
N GLU A 276 2.11 -8.42 9.55
CA GLU A 276 2.08 -9.46 8.52
C GLU A 276 2.57 -8.95 7.16
N LYS A 277 2.01 -7.84 6.66
CA LYS A 277 2.44 -7.24 5.37
C LYS A 277 3.91 -6.87 5.35
N VAL A 278 4.45 -6.38 6.46
CA VAL A 278 5.87 -6.03 6.58
C VAL A 278 6.73 -7.29 6.57
N LEU A 279 6.31 -8.34 7.29
CA LEU A 279 7.01 -9.63 7.34
C LEU A 279 6.96 -10.37 6.01
N GLU A 280 5.85 -10.34 5.28
CA GLU A 280 5.73 -10.88 3.92
C GLU A 280 6.71 -10.19 2.95
N ALA A 281 6.77 -8.86 2.98
CA ALA A 281 7.72 -8.11 2.15
C ALA A 281 9.18 -8.38 2.56
N ALA A 282 9.47 -8.52 3.86
CA ALA A 282 10.80 -8.86 4.36
C ALA A 282 11.22 -10.29 3.95
N LEU A 283 10.29 -11.26 4.04
CA LEU A 283 10.52 -12.62 3.57
C LEU A 283 10.78 -12.64 2.07
N GLU A 284 9.95 -11.96 1.27
CA GLU A 284 10.13 -11.85 -0.17
C GLU A 284 11.51 -11.27 -0.51
N MET A 285 11.91 -10.17 0.14
CA MET A 285 13.22 -9.56 -0.06
C MET A 285 14.37 -10.54 0.23
N ILE A 286 14.27 -11.30 1.31
CA ILE A 286 15.29 -12.30 1.68
C ILE A 286 15.34 -13.45 0.67
N LEU A 287 14.17 -13.94 0.23
CA LEU A 287 14.09 -15.00 -0.78
C LEU A 287 14.64 -14.56 -2.15
N ARG A 288 14.62 -13.26 -2.44
CA ARG A 288 15.26 -12.68 -3.63
C ARG A 288 16.79 -12.54 -3.52
N GLY A 289 17.38 -12.94 -2.38
CA GLY A 289 18.82 -12.90 -2.16
C GLY A 289 19.36 -11.57 -1.65
N PHE A 290 18.49 -10.70 -1.12
CA PHE A 290 18.88 -9.48 -0.40
C PHE A 290 18.82 -9.71 1.12
N GLY A 291 19.37 -8.79 1.90
CA GLY A 291 19.37 -8.91 3.36
C GLY A 291 19.16 -7.60 4.10
N PHE A 292 19.21 -7.69 5.43
CA PHE A 292 19.15 -6.53 6.31
C PHE A 292 20.43 -6.47 7.14
N LYS A 293 20.98 -5.26 7.28
CA LYS A 293 22.07 -4.98 8.22
C LYS A 293 21.52 -4.34 9.47
N LYS A 294 22.05 -4.77 10.62
CA LYS A 294 21.77 -4.14 11.91
C LYS A 294 22.05 -2.63 11.83
N PRO A 295 21.31 -1.80 12.60
CA PRO A 295 21.58 -0.37 12.66
C PRO A 295 23.05 -0.09 12.99
N ASP A 296 23.61 0.92 12.32
CA ASP A 296 24.99 1.38 12.49
C ASP A 296 24.98 2.81 13.03
N LEU A 297 25.63 3.02 14.17
CA LEU A 297 25.67 4.31 14.85
C LEU A 297 26.18 5.45 13.96
N ARG A 298 27.11 5.16 13.05
CA ARG A 298 27.74 6.12 12.13
C ARG A 298 26.91 6.35 10.86
N ARG A 299 26.22 5.33 10.36
CA ARG A 299 25.64 5.34 9.01
C ARG A 299 24.11 5.36 8.98
N SER A 300 23.43 4.65 9.88
CA SER A 300 21.96 4.47 9.82
C SER A 300 21.22 5.79 9.87
N HIS A 301 20.24 6.00 9.00
CA HIS A 301 19.39 7.20 9.07
C HIS A 301 18.43 7.11 10.28
N TYR A 302 17.75 8.22 10.61
CA TYR A 302 16.77 8.20 11.69
C TYR A 302 15.51 7.42 11.29
N SER A 303 15.06 7.54 10.03
CA SER A 303 13.82 6.92 9.53
C SER A 303 13.86 6.20 8.19
N ARG A 304 14.98 6.26 7.46
CA ARG A 304 15.07 5.79 6.08
C ARG A 304 16.03 4.62 5.97
N PHE A 305 15.64 3.58 5.26
CA PHE A 305 16.54 2.47 4.96
C PHE A 305 17.61 2.93 3.98
N ILE A 306 18.87 2.58 4.23
CA ILE A 306 19.98 2.91 3.33
C ILE A 306 20.36 1.66 2.56
N ILE A 307 20.45 1.78 1.23
CA ILE A 307 20.93 0.70 0.36
C ILE A 307 22.45 0.56 0.56
N ASP A 308 22.89 -0.62 1.01
CA ASP A 308 24.29 -0.92 1.30
C ASP A 308 24.73 -2.24 0.65
N GLY A 309 25.08 -2.18 -0.62
CA GLY A 309 25.40 -3.35 -1.43
C GLY A 309 24.14 -4.15 -1.75
N LYS A 310 24.06 -5.39 -1.25
CA LYS A 310 22.88 -6.27 -1.42
C LYS A 310 21.90 -6.21 -0.25
N ASP A 311 22.16 -5.34 0.72
CA ASP A 311 21.37 -5.28 1.96
C ASP A 311 20.80 -3.89 2.19
N LEU A 312 19.80 -3.82 3.07
CA LEU A 312 19.28 -2.58 3.61
C LEU A 312 19.77 -2.38 5.04
N LEU A 313 20.41 -1.24 5.28
CA LEU A 313 20.79 -0.79 6.61
C LEU A 313 19.56 -0.21 7.32
N ILE A 314 19.18 -0.85 8.43
CA ILE A 314 17.98 -0.51 9.21
C ILE A 314 18.15 0.86 9.90
N PRO A 315 17.15 1.77 9.83
CA PRO A 315 17.18 3.04 10.55
C PRO A 315 16.77 2.90 12.02
N PHE A 316 17.12 3.89 12.85
CA PHE A 316 16.91 3.79 14.30
C PHE A 316 15.43 3.73 14.71
N ASN A 317 14.52 4.37 13.97
CA ASN A 317 13.10 4.37 14.33
C ASN A 317 12.37 3.03 14.08
N LYS A 318 13.07 2.03 13.51
CA LYS A 318 12.56 0.66 13.34
C LYS A 318 13.05 -0.30 14.42
N ILE A 319 13.69 0.25 15.45
CA ILE A 319 14.08 -0.46 16.66
C ILE A 319 12.96 -0.29 17.67
N HIS A 320 12.46 -1.40 18.21
CA HIS A 320 11.36 -1.37 19.18
C HIS A 320 11.70 -0.46 20.37
N GLY A 321 10.80 0.48 20.68
CA GLY A 321 10.98 1.45 21.75
C GLY A 321 11.80 2.69 21.39
N ILE A 322 12.32 2.81 20.18
CA ILE A 322 13.00 4.02 19.69
C ILE A 322 12.08 4.73 18.68
N GLY A 323 11.37 5.77 19.15
CA GLY A 323 10.54 6.61 18.29
C GLY A 323 11.35 7.67 17.53
N ASP A 324 10.69 8.34 16.58
CA ASP A 324 11.27 9.35 15.69
C ASP A 324 12.08 10.43 16.40
N ASN A 325 11.63 10.92 17.55
CA ASN A 325 12.34 11.98 18.28
C ASN A 325 13.71 11.52 18.79
N VAL A 326 13.78 10.31 19.35
CA VAL A 326 15.05 9.74 19.84
C VAL A 326 15.94 9.38 18.65
N ALA A 327 15.38 8.77 17.61
CA ALA A 327 16.11 8.46 16.37
C ALA A 327 16.74 9.71 15.74
N LYS A 328 15.97 10.82 15.62
CA LYS A 328 16.47 12.11 15.12
C LYS A 328 17.56 12.67 16.02
N SER A 329 17.38 12.61 17.33
CA SER A 329 18.36 13.06 18.31
C SER A 329 19.69 12.33 18.18
N ILE A 330 19.68 10.99 18.01
CA ILE A 330 20.90 10.19 17.77
C ILE A 330 21.64 10.70 16.53
N VAL A 331 20.91 10.90 15.41
CA VAL A 331 21.51 11.36 14.15
C VAL A 331 22.05 12.78 14.26
N GLN A 332 21.31 13.71 14.85
CA GLN A 332 21.75 15.09 15.02
C GLN A 332 22.99 15.18 15.92
N GLN A 333 23.02 14.43 17.02
CA GLN A 333 24.13 14.48 17.96
C GLN A 333 25.40 13.83 17.40
N ARG A 334 25.29 12.78 16.58
CA ARG A 334 26.48 12.19 15.94
C ARG A 334 27.13 13.14 14.91
N GLU A 335 26.32 13.98 14.24
CA GLU A 335 26.81 14.98 13.28
C GLU A 335 27.60 16.10 13.97
N VAL A 336 27.20 16.46 15.20
CA VAL A 336 27.98 17.40 16.04
C VAL A 336 29.31 16.76 16.45
N LYS A 337 29.26 15.54 17.01
CA LYS A 337 30.44 14.77 17.41
C LYS A 337 30.06 13.29 17.58
N MET A 338 30.90 12.39 17.09
CA MET A 338 30.71 10.95 17.30
C MET A 338 30.70 10.62 18.80
N PHE A 339 29.82 9.69 19.20
CA PHE A 339 29.70 9.26 20.60
C PHE A 339 30.98 8.58 21.08
N THR A 340 31.43 8.95 22.28
CA THR A 340 32.65 8.40 22.91
C THR A 340 32.36 7.24 23.85
N SER A 341 31.18 7.22 24.46
CA SER A 341 30.72 6.17 25.36
C SER A 341 29.19 6.00 25.31
N ILE A 342 28.70 4.96 25.96
CA ILE A 342 27.26 4.72 26.14
C ILE A 342 26.66 5.83 27.02
N GLU A 343 27.38 6.28 28.05
CA GLU A 343 27.01 7.44 28.87
C GLU A 343 26.85 8.73 28.04
N ASP A 344 27.78 9.00 27.13
CA ASP A 344 27.72 10.13 26.20
C ASP A 344 26.48 10.04 25.27
N LEU A 345 26.21 8.85 24.72
CA LEU A 345 25.02 8.59 23.91
C LEU A 345 23.73 8.84 24.69
N MET A 346 23.61 8.31 25.90
CA MET A 346 22.44 8.51 26.76
C MET A 346 22.23 9.99 27.07
N THR A 347 23.30 10.71 27.39
CA THR A 347 23.25 12.11 27.81
C THR A 347 22.89 13.03 26.65
N ARG A 348 23.62 12.94 25.53
CA ARG A 348 23.43 13.84 24.38
C ARG A 348 22.20 13.50 23.56
N ALA A 349 22.00 12.21 23.24
CA ALA A 349 20.89 11.80 22.38
C ALA A 349 19.60 11.50 23.15
N LYS A 350 19.61 11.58 24.50
CA LYS A 350 18.47 11.28 25.38
C LYS A 350 17.97 9.84 25.24
N VAL A 351 18.88 8.91 24.99
CA VAL A 351 18.57 7.48 24.93
C VAL A 351 18.40 6.95 26.36
N THR A 352 17.30 6.27 26.63
CA THR A 352 17.01 5.70 27.95
C THR A 352 17.77 4.39 28.19
N LYS A 353 17.93 3.97 29.44
CA LYS A 353 18.56 2.68 29.79
C LYS A 353 17.90 1.50 29.06
N ALA A 354 16.57 1.47 28.99
CA ALA A 354 15.83 0.43 28.28
C ALA A 354 16.19 0.38 26.79
N GLN A 355 16.33 1.54 26.15
CA GLN A 355 16.73 1.63 24.73
C GLN A 355 18.19 1.24 24.53
N VAL A 356 19.09 1.57 25.47
CA VAL A 356 20.49 1.11 25.44
C VAL A 356 20.55 -0.42 25.45
N GLU A 357 19.78 -1.09 26.31
CA GLU A 357 19.77 -2.56 26.35
C GLU A 357 19.33 -3.17 25.01
N VAL A 358 18.33 -2.58 24.34
CA VAL A 358 17.91 -3.01 23.00
C VAL A 358 19.04 -2.81 21.98
N LEU A 359 19.69 -1.65 21.99
CA LEU A 359 20.82 -1.35 21.11
C LEU A 359 22.02 -2.28 21.35
N LYS A 360 22.29 -2.66 22.61
CA LYS A 360 23.31 -3.65 22.97
C LYS A 360 22.94 -5.04 22.44
N ARG A 361 21.69 -5.50 22.62
CA ARG A 361 21.23 -6.80 22.10
C ARG A 361 21.36 -6.91 20.58
N LEU A 362 21.11 -5.81 19.87
CA LEU A 362 21.29 -5.72 18.42
C LEU A 362 22.76 -5.54 18.00
N GLY A 363 23.69 -5.38 18.95
CA GLY A 363 25.11 -5.12 18.71
C GLY A 363 25.40 -3.76 18.06
N VAL A 364 24.51 -2.78 18.20
CA VAL A 364 24.69 -1.42 17.64
C VAL A 364 25.78 -0.65 18.39
N LEU A 365 25.97 -0.98 19.68
CA LEU A 365 26.93 -0.33 20.58
C LEU A 365 28.25 -1.12 20.71
N ASP A 366 28.48 -2.12 19.86
CA ASP A 366 29.71 -2.92 19.88
C ASP A 366 30.94 -2.01 19.70
N GLY A 367 31.88 -2.11 20.65
CA GLY A 367 33.11 -1.30 20.65
C GLY A 367 32.98 0.10 21.26
N LEU A 368 31.82 0.48 21.78
CA LEU A 368 31.64 1.71 22.54
C LEU A 368 31.82 1.43 24.05
N PRO A 369 32.73 2.12 24.78
CA PRO A 369 32.90 1.90 26.21
C PRO A 369 31.67 2.36 27.01
N GLU A 370 31.46 1.82 28.20
CA GLU A 370 30.30 2.18 29.04
C GLU A 370 30.32 3.66 29.46
N THR A 371 31.49 4.17 29.87
CA THR A 371 31.69 5.54 30.34
C THR A 371 32.88 6.19 29.64
N ASP A 372 32.92 7.52 29.65
CA ASP A 372 34.10 8.25 29.19
C ASP A 372 35.22 8.07 30.23
N GLN A 373 36.24 7.28 29.91
CA GLN A 373 37.46 7.27 30.73
C GLN A 373 38.25 8.55 30.42
N ALA A 374 38.36 9.43 31.41
CA ALA A 374 39.27 10.57 31.35
C ALA A 374 40.71 10.05 31.35
N PHE A 375 41.33 9.92 30.18
CA PHE A 375 42.79 9.95 30.10
C PHE A 375 43.22 11.41 30.27
N LEU A 376 43.40 11.81 31.53
CA LEU A 376 44.22 12.96 31.89
C LEU A 376 45.68 12.53 31.69
N PHE A 377 46.35 13.08 30.67
CA PHE A 377 47.80 13.09 30.58
C PHE A 377 48.37 14.15 31.51
#